data_AF-A0AA36CAH1-F1
#
_entry.id   AF-A0AA36CAH1-F1
#
_cell.length_a   1.000
_cell.length_b   1.000
_cell.length_c   1.000
_cell.angle_alpha   90.00
_cell.angle_beta   90.00
_cell.angle_gamma   90.00
#
_symmetry.space_group_name_H-M   'P 1'
#
loop_
_entity.id
_entity.type
_entity.pdbx_description
1 polymer ?
#
loop_
_entity_poly.entity_id
_entity_poly.type
_entity_poly.pdbx_seq_one_letter_code
_entity_poly.pdbx_strand_id
1 'polypeptide(L)'
;MVGRGFLRPDSSKIRPDCPRALKELMDRCIKFDRNDRPGFNDVSDSLQEIALPKLTRSASEPLLHTTSIEFWSKHAAASFLD
;
A
#
# COMPACT_ATOMS: atom_id res chain seq x y z
N MET A 1 -6.75 -21.79 29.43
CA MET A 1 -7.89 -20.86 29.20
C MET A 1 -8.18 -20.66 27.71
N VAL A 2 -7.20 -20.38 26.85
CA VAL A 2 -7.40 -20.29 25.39
C VAL A 2 -7.85 -21.62 24.77
N GLY A 3 -7.15 -22.73 25.07
CA GLY A 3 -7.51 -24.08 24.57
C GLY A 3 -8.86 -24.65 25.07
N ARG A 4 -9.58 -23.91 25.93
CA ARG A 4 -10.95 -24.23 26.35
C ARG A 4 -12.00 -23.26 25.76
N GLY A 5 -11.58 -22.33 24.92
CA GLY A 5 -12.45 -21.30 24.32
C GLY A 5 -12.81 -20.13 25.25
N PHE A 6 -12.27 -20.06 26.48
CA PHE A 6 -12.63 -19.01 27.43
C PHE A 6 -11.97 -17.66 27.15
N LEU A 7 -10.83 -17.66 26.47
CA LEU A 7 -10.11 -16.44 26.11
C LEU A 7 -9.96 -16.35 24.60
N ARG A 8 -10.19 -15.14 24.08
CA ARG A 8 -9.96 -14.74 22.69
C ARG A 8 -9.27 -13.37 22.66
N PRO A 9 -8.58 -13.02 21.57
CA PRO A 9 -8.09 -11.65 21.35
C PRO A 9 -9.22 -10.62 21.54
N ASP A 10 -8.91 -9.52 22.24
CA ASP A 10 -9.84 -8.44 22.51
C ASP A 10 -9.96 -7.50 21.30
N SER A 11 -11.09 -7.58 20.60
CA SER A 11 -11.36 -6.77 19.40
C SER A 11 -11.60 -5.27 19.70
N SER A 12 -11.78 -4.89 20.97
CA SER A 12 -11.93 -3.49 21.38
C SER A 12 -10.62 -2.71 21.30
N LYS A 13 -9.47 -3.41 21.24
CA LYS A 13 -8.14 -2.81 21.14
C LYS A 13 -7.69 -2.54 19.70
N ILE A 14 -8.52 -2.87 18.71
CA ILE A 14 -8.23 -2.59 17.31
C ILE A 14 -8.35 -1.08 17.07
N ARG A 15 -7.38 -0.51 16.36
CA ARG A 15 -7.36 0.92 16.00
C ARG A 15 -8.62 1.28 15.18
N PRO A 16 -9.25 2.44 15.42
CA PRO A 16 -10.54 2.78 14.79
C PRO A 16 -10.48 2.96 13.26
N ASP A 17 -9.30 3.21 12.69
CA ASP A 17 -9.07 3.33 11.25
C ASP A 17 -8.81 1.98 10.56
N CYS A 18 -8.86 0.87 11.28
CA CYS A 18 -8.71 -0.46 10.70
C CYS A 18 -9.89 -0.73 9.75
N PRO A 19 -9.65 -1.10 8.48
CA PRO A 19 -10.71 -1.46 7.55
C PRO A 19 -11.59 -2.58 8.13
N ARG A 20 -12.92 -2.42 8.05
CA ARG A 20 -13.87 -3.43 8.55
C ARG A 20 -13.60 -4.83 7.99
N ALA A 21 -13.29 -4.93 6.70
CA ALA A 21 -12.95 -6.18 6.03
C ALA A 21 -11.71 -6.86 6.64
N LEU A 22 -10.70 -6.09 7.09
CA LEU A 22 -9.52 -6.64 7.74
C LEU A 22 -9.86 -7.19 9.15
N LYS A 23 -10.74 -6.51 9.89
CA LYS A 23 -11.24 -6.98 11.18
C LYS A 23 -12.05 -8.28 11.02
N GLU A 24 -12.92 -8.34 10.01
CA GLU A 24 -13.71 -9.54 9.68
C GLU A 24 -12.82 -10.71 9.26
N LEU A 25 -11.79 -10.46 8.44
CA LEU A 25 -10.79 -11.48 8.08
C LEU A 25 -10.06 -12.02 9.32
N MET A 26 -9.62 -11.14 10.22
CA MET A 26 -8.99 -11.56 11.48
C MET A 26 -9.93 -12.45 12.31
N ASP A 27 -11.20 -12.08 12.45
CA ASP A 27 -12.20 -12.86 13.21
C ASP A 27 -12.46 -14.25 12.60
N ARG A 28 -12.34 -14.41 11.27
CA ARG A 28 -12.37 -15.73 10.61
C ARG A 28 -11.09 -16.55 10.89
N CYS A 29 -9.93 -15.92 10.92
CA CYS A 29 -8.66 -16.61 11.14
C CYS A 29 -8.46 -17.12 12.58
N ILE A 30 -9.07 -16.45 13.56
CA ILE A 30 -8.91 -16.79 15.00
C ILE A 30 -9.99 -17.72 15.55
N LYS A 31 -10.79 -18.37 14.68
CA LYS A 31 -11.81 -19.32 15.11
C LYS A 31 -11.20 -20.43 15.97
N PHE A 32 -11.93 -20.84 17.00
CA PHE A 32 -11.45 -21.85 17.93
C PHE A 32 -11.29 -23.21 17.24
N ASP A 33 -12.34 -23.67 16.54
CA ASP A 33 -12.24 -24.81 15.64
C ASP A 33 -11.34 -24.44 14.46
N ARG A 34 -10.41 -25.35 14.12
CA ARG A 34 -9.51 -25.20 12.98
C ARG A 34 -10.25 -25.30 11.65
N ASN A 35 -11.33 -26.08 11.60
CA ASN A 35 -12.07 -26.33 10.36
C ASN A 35 -12.91 -25.12 9.94
N ASP A 36 -13.19 -24.21 10.88
CA ASP A 36 -13.86 -22.93 10.62
C ASP A 36 -12.91 -21.84 10.10
N ARG A 37 -11.59 -22.10 10.07
CA ARG A 37 -10.60 -21.12 9.62
C ARG A 37 -10.44 -21.19 8.10
N PRO A 38 -10.31 -20.04 7.43
CA PRO A 38 -10.08 -20.02 5.99
C PRO A 38 -8.72 -20.62 5.62
N GLY A 39 -8.62 -21.18 4.41
CA GLY A 39 -7.35 -21.58 3.83
C GLY A 39 -6.47 -20.35 3.53
N PHE A 40 -5.16 -20.55 3.39
CA PHE A 40 -4.24 -19.43 3.14
C PHE A 40 -4.53 -18.70 1.82
N ASN A 41 -4.96 -19.42 0.77
CA ASN A 41 -5.34 -18.79 -0.50
C ASN A 41 -6.50 -17.81 -0.31
N ASP A 42 -7.57 -18.23 0.38
CA ASP A 42 -8.72 -17.36 0.68
C ASP A 42 -8.30 -16.13 1.51
N VAL A 43 -7.34 -16.29 2.42
CA VAL A 43 -6.77 -15.19 3.21
C VAL A 43 -6.00 -14.23 2.30
N SER A 44 -5.15 -14.74 1.41
CA SER A 44 -4.38 -13.95 0.45
C SER A 44 -5.31 -13.15 -0.46
N ASP A 45 -6.32 -13.80 -1.03
CA ASP A 45 -7.28 -13.17 -1.93
C ASP A 45 -8.06 -12.07 -1.19
N SER A 46 -8.53 -12.37 0.03
CA SER A 46 -9.20 -11.37 0.90
C SER A 46 -8.28 -10.17 1.20
N LEU A 47 -6.98 -10.39 1.41
CA LEU A 47 -6.02 -9.32 1.68
C LEU A 47 -5.76 -8.44 0.44
N GLN A 48 -5.72 -9.04 -0.74
CA GLN A 48 -5.54 -8.31 -2.00
C GLN A 48 -6.75 -7.41 -2.31
N GLU A 49 -7.96 -7.85 -1.94
CA GLU A 49 -9.18 -7.07 -2.09
C GLU A 49 -9.27 -5.89 -1.10
N ILE A 50 -8.58 -5.95 0.04
CA ILE A 50 -8.52 -4.85 1.00
C ILE A 50 -7.59 -3.76 0.44
N ALA A 51 -8.16 -2.89 -0.39
CA ALA A 51 -7.46 -1.75 -0.96
C ALA A 51 -7.11 -0.73 0.13
N LEU A 52 -5.81 -0.54 0.37
CA LEU A 52 -5.30 0.59 1.13
C LEU A 52 -4.90 1.72 0.17
N PRO A 53 -5.10 3.00 0.55
CA PRO A 53 -4.67 4.11 -0.28
C PRO A 53 -3.17 3.98 -0.53
N LYS A 54 -2.77 4.02 -1.81
CA LYS A 54 -1.35 4.01 -2.18
C LYS A 54 -0.68 5.20 -1.53
N LEU A 55 0.40 4.95 -0.80
CA LEU A 55 1.21 6.04 -0.25
C LEU A 55 1.91 6.75 -1.40
N THR A 56 1.36 7.88 -1.84
CA THR A 56 2.00 8.75 -2.82
C THR A 56 3.08 9.57 -2.11
N ARG A 57 4.29 9.56 -2.65
CA ARG A 57 5.32 10.54 -2.24
C ARG A 57 5.01 11.87 -2.90
N SER A 58 5.35 12.97 -2.23
CA SER A 58 5.33 14.29 -2.85
C SER A 58 6.20 14.25 -4.11
N ALA A 59 5.63 14.57 -5.26
CA ALA A 59 6.39 14.76 -6.48
C ALA A 59 6.78 16.25 -6.57
N SER A 60 8.06 16.54 -6.73
CA SER A 60 8.53 17.87 -7.12
C SER A 60 8.08 18.17 -8.56
N GLU A 61 8.13 19.45 -8.96
CA GLU A 61 7.93 19.79 -10.37
C GLU A 61 8.87 18.96 -11.26
N PRO A 62 8.35 18.27 -12.29
CA PRO A 62 9.19 17.52 -13.21
C PRO A 62 10.06 18.49 -14.00
N LEU A 63 11.37 18.21 -14.10
CA LEU A 63 12.27 19.03 -14.90
C LEU A 63 11.92 18.86 -16.39
N LEU A 64 11.15 19.80 -16.95
CA LEU A 64 10.87 19.88 -18.39
C LEU A 64 12.09 20.42 -19.15
N HIS A 65 13.22 19.72 -19.12
CA HIS A 65 14.45 20.20 -19.74
C HIS A 65 14.84 19.42 -21.00
N THR A 66 14.16 19.73 -22.09
CA THR A 66 14.69 19.54 -23.45
C THR A 66 14.40 20.79 -24.29
N THR A 67 14.76 21.98 -23.81
CA THR A 67 14.68 23.20 -24.65
C THR A 67 15.83 24.18 -24.46
N SER A 68 16.53 24.23 -23.30
CA SER A 68 17.61 25.22 -23.12
C SER A 68 18.99 24.76 -23.58
N ILE A 69 19.29 23.44 -23.52
CA ILE A 69 20.58 22.91 -24.00
C ILE A 69 20.70 23.06 -25.54
N GLU A 70 19.60 22.95 -26.28
CA GLU A 70 19.60 23.20 -27.73
C GLU A 70 19.73 24.69 -28.09
N PHE A 71 19.19 25.58 -27.25
CA PHE A 71 19.20 27.02 -27.54
C PHE A 71 20.61 27.62 -27.45
N TRP A 72 21.40 27.19 -26.45
CA TRP A 72 22.79 27.62 -26.29
C TRP A 72 23.75 26.93 -27.28
N SER A 73 23.49 25.68 -27.67
CA SER A 73 24.33 24.97 -28.65
C SER A 73 24.26 25.58 -30.06
N LYS A 74 23.08 26.07 -30.48
CA LYS A 74 22.90 26.69 -31.81
C LYS A 74 23.50 28.10 -31.92
N HIS A 75 23.58 28.85 -30.81
CA HIS A 75 24.11 30.22 -30.82
C HIS A 75 25.61 30.31 -30.48
N ALA A 76 26.19 29.32 -29.79
CA ALA A 76 27.63 29.30 -29.51
C ALA A 76 28.51 29.00 -30.76
N ALA A 77 27.94 28.38 -31.79
CA ALA A 77 28.65 28.09 -33.04
C ALA A 77 28.69 29.29 -34.02
N ALA A 78 27.87 30.33 -33.80
CA ALA A 78 27.76 31.48 -34.69
C ALA A 78 28.75 32.62 -34.36
N SER A 79 29.50 32.52 -33.25
CA SER A 79 30.41 33.56 -32.77
C SER A 79 31.90 33.27 -33.04
N PHE A 80 32.22 32.35 -33.96
CA PHE A 80 33.60 32.01 -34.37
C PHE A 80 33.88 32.28 -35.87
N LEU A 81 32.99 32.99 -36.56
CA LEU A 81 33.15 33.47 -37.94
C LEU A 81 32.78 34.96 -37.99
N ASP A 82 33.62 35.79 -37.38
CA ASP A 82 33.87 37.20 -37.74
C ASP A 82 35.21 37.64 -37.12
#